data_AF-A0A1F5A1A8-F1
#
_entry.id   AF-A0A1F5A1A8-F1
#
_cell.length_a   1.000
_cell.length_b   1.000
_cell.length_c   1.000
_cell.angle_alpha   90.00
_cell.angle_beta   90.00
_cell.angle_gamma   90.00
#
_symmetry.space_group_name_H-M   'P 1'
#
loop_
_entity.id
_entity.type
_entity.pdbx_description
1 polymer ?
#
loop_
_entity_poly.entity_id
_entity_poly.type
_entity_poly.pdbx_seq_one_letter_code
_entity_poly.pdbx_strand_id
1 'polypeptide(L)'
;MAVQNFEKALADLEMIVGKLEKGDLPLNESLALFEKGIKLARFLRQELGRAEKKVEILLKDEEGRLKTEAFELEDENEEAEGEEEEEEDDKKSGGGGKLPF
;
A
#
# COMPACT_ATOMS: atom_id res chain seq x y z
N MET A 1 7.45 22.31 -9.52
CA MET A 1 6.43 22.30 -10.59
C MET A 1 5.87 20.90 -10.90
N ALA A 2 6.66 19.81 -10.79
CA ALA A 2 6.18 18.46 -11.11
C ALA A 2 4.99 17.96 -10.26
N VAL A 3 4.98 18.25 -8.95
CA VAL A 3 3.87 17.85 -8.06
C VAL A 3 2.55 18.48 -8.51
N GLN A 4 2.55 19.77 -8.84
CA GLN A 4 1.35 20.45 -9.38
C GLN A 4 0.86 19.83 -10.69
N ASN A 5 1.75 19.27 -11.50
CA ASN A 5 1.36 18.58 -12.74
C ASN A 5 0.79 17.19 -12.47
N PHE A 6 1.27 16.47 -11.45
CA PHE A 6 0.75 15.16 -11.07
C PHE A 6 -0.68 15.27 -10.53
N GLU A 7 -0.90 16.10 -9.51
CA GLU A 7 -2.21 16.29 -8.87
C GLU A 7 -3.26 16.75 -9.89
N LYS A 8 -2.87 17.67 -10.78
CA LYS A 8 -3.76 18.12 -11.86
C LYS A 8 -4.09 16.98 -12.84
N ALA A 9 -3.10 16.18 -13.23
CA ALA A 9 -3.32 15.06 -14.14
C ALA A 9 -4.19 13.97 -13.51
N LEU A 10 -4.08 13.76 -12.20
CA LEU A 10 -4.92 12.85 -11.44
C LEU A 10 -6.37 13.34 -11.39
N ALA A 11 -6.59 14.60 -11.00
CA ALA A 11 -7.92 15.21 -11.00
C ALA A 11 -8.58 15.21 -12.39
N ASP A 12 -7.81 15.48 -13.44
CA ASP A 12 -8.28 15.40 -14.83
C ASP A 12 -8.70 13.98 -15.20
N LEU A 13 -7.97 12.95 -14.75
CA LEU A 13 -8.28 11.55 -15.00
C LEU A 13 -9.55 11.12 -14.26
N GLU A 14 -9.71 11.48 -12.99
CA GLU A 14 -10.91 11.21 -12.18
C GLU A 14 -12.16 11.83 -12.83
N MET A 15 -12.05 13.07 -13.29
CA MET A 15 -13.13 13.74 -14.01
C MET A 15 -13.51 13.01 -15.30
N ILE A 16 -12.53 12.49 -16.05
CA ILE A 16 -12.77 11.73 -17.28
C ILE A 16 -13.47 10.42 -16.96
N VAL A 17 -13.00 9.68 -15.96
CA VAL A 17 -13.61 8.42 -15.52
C VAL A 17 -15.07 8.67 -15.11
N GLY A 18 -15.32 9.66 -14.25
CA GLY A 18 -16.67 9.99 -13.82
C GLY A 18 -17.60 10.45 -14.96
N LYS A 19 -17.07 11.03 -16.04
CA LYS A 19 -17.85 11.35 -17.25
C LYS A 19 -18.16 10.09 -18.08
N LEU A 20 -17.20 9.19 -18.23
CA LEU A 20 -17.39 7.94 -18.96
C LEU A 20 -18.38 7.00 -18.26
N GLU A 21 -18.34 6.96 -16.92
CA GLU A 21 -19.23 6.12 -16.10
C GLU A 21 -20.70 6.57 -16.15
N LYS A 22 -20.97 7.86 -16.39
CA LYS A 22 -22.34 8.37 -16.57
C LYS A 22 -23.01 7.83 -17.84
N GLY A 23 -22.22 7.53 -18.88
CA GLY A 23 -22.71 6.91 -20.11
C GLY A 23 -23.65 7.77 -20.97
N ASP A 24 -23.73 9.08 -20.72
CA ASP A 24 -24.60 10.03 -21.42
C ASP A 24 -23.92 10.72 -22.62
N LEU A 25 -22.69 10.31 -22.95
CA LEU A 25 -21.87 10.93 -23.98
C LEU A 25 -22.02 10.26 -25.35
N PRO A 26 -22.00 11.04 -26.45
CA PRO A 26 -21.89 10.51 -27.80
C PRO A 26 -20.64 9.64 -27.97
N LEU A 27 -20.72 8.60 -28.81
CA LEU A 27 -19.60 7.66 -29.04
C LEU A 27 -18.27 8.35 -29.34
N ASN A 28 -18.26 9.36 -30.22
CA ASN A 28 -17.04 10.07 -30.58
C ASN A 28 -16.42 10.81 -29.39
N GLU A 29 -17.25 11.39 -28.52
CA GLU A 29 -16.77 12.06 -27.31
C GLU A 29 -16.24 11.05 -26.29
N SER A 30 -16.94 9.93 -26.10
CA SER A 30 -16.49 8.84 -25.23
C SER A 30 -15.14 8.29 -25.67
N LEU A 31 -14.91 8.12 -26.99
CA LEU A 31 -13.63 7.68 -27.53
C LEU A 31 -12.52 8.71 -27.31
N ALA A 32 -12.80 10.00 -27.49
CA ALA A 32 -11.82 11.06 -27.24
C ALA A 32 -11.43 11.15 -25.76
N LEU A 33 -12.42 11.05 -24.86
CA LEU A 33 -12.19 11.02 -23.41
C LEU A 33 -11.40 9.77 -23.00
N PHE A 34 -11.72 8.61 -23.56
CA PHE A 34 -11.00 7.37 -23.30
C PHE A 34 -9.52 7.49 -23.72
N GLU A 35 -9.25 8.00 -24.92
CA GLU A 35 -7.87 8.21 -25.38
C GLU A 35 -7.10 9.17 -24.46
N LYS A 36 -7.74 10.27 -24.03
CA LYS A 36 -7.15 11.20 -23.07
C LYS A 36 -6.88 10.53 -21.72
N GLY A 37 -7.82 9.74 -21.22
CA GLY A 37 -7.69 8.98 -19.97
C GLY A 37 -6.51 8.02 -20.00
N ILE A 38 -6.33 7.27 -21.09
CA ILE A 38 -5.18 6.38 -21.28
C ILE A 38 -3.85 7.15 -21.26
N LYS A 39 -3.78 8.32 -21.90
CA LYS A 39 -2.57 9.17 -21.88
C LYS A 39 -2.24 9.65 -20.47
N LEU A 40 -3.23 10.11 -19.72
CA LEU A 40 -3.05 10.56 -18.33
C LEU A 40 -2.62 9.40 -17.41
N ALA A 41 -3.26 8.25 -17.50
CA ALA A 41 -2.91 7.08 -16.70
C ALA A 41 -1.45 6.63 -16.93
N ARG A 42 -0.99 6.64 -18.19
CA ARG A 42 0.41 6.34 -18.53
C ARG A 42 1.37 7.37 -17.95
N PHE A 43 1.04 8.66 -18.04
CA PHE A 43 1.83 9.73 -17.46
C PHE A 43 1.96 9.58 -15.93
N LEU A 44 0.84 9.38 -15.21
CA LEU A 44 0.83 9.21 -13.76
C LEU A 44 1.70 8.02 -13.33
N ARG A 45 1.59 6.87 -14.01
CA ARG A 45 2.45 5.71 -13.75
C ARG A 45 3.93 6.02 -13.94
N GLN A 46 4.29 6.81 -14.94
CA GLN A 46 5.68 7.22 -15.18
C GLN A 46 6.21 8.18 -14.13
N GLU A 47 5.39 9.08 -13.60
CA GLU A 47 5.78 9.96 -12.49
C GLU A 47 5.96 9.15 -11.20
N LEU A 48 5.05 8.23 -10.88
CA LEU A 48 5.19 7.33 -9.72
C LEU A 48 6.47 6.49 -9.81
N GLY A 49 6.75 5.88 -10.95
CA GLY A 49 7.98 5.11 -11.13
C GLY A 49 9.26 5.96 -11.06
N ARG A 50 9.19 7.27 -11.34
CA ARG A 50 10.31 8.20 -11.13
C ARG A 50 10.48 8.54 -9.66
N ALA A 51 9.38 8.74 -8.94
CA ALA A 51 9.40 8.98 -7.49
C ALA A 51 9.98 7.77 -6.75
N GLU A 52 9.53 6.56 -7.07
CA GLU A 52 10.01 5.30 -6.51
C GLU A 52 11.52 5.14 -6.68
N LYS A 53 12.04 5.33 -7.91
CA LYS A 53 13.49 5.29 -8.18
C LYS A 53 14.27 6.34 -7.40
N LYS A 54 13.70 7.53 -7.20
CA LYS A 54 14.35 8.58 -6.42
C LYS A 54 14.43 8.19 -4.95
N VAL A 55 13.38 7.61 -4.40
CA VAL A 55 13.37 7.06 -3.04
C VAL A 55 14.40 5.95 -2.92
N GLU A 56 14.44 5.03 -3.88
CA GLU A 56 15.43 3.93 -3.92
C GLU A 56 16.86 4.48 -3.87
N ILE A 57 17.19 5.51 -4.65
CA ILE A 57 18.52 6.13 -4.63
C ILE A 57 18.83 6.78 -3.29
N LEU A 58 17.85 7.46 -2.67
CA LEU A 58 18.03 8.12 -1.37
C LEU A 58 18.23 7.14 -0.22
N LEU A 59 17.69 5.92 -0.34
CA LEU A 59 17.84 4.85 0.65
C LEU A 59 19.11 4.01 0.47
N LYS A 60 19.95 4.31 -0.54
CA LYS A 60 21.24 3.62 -0.71
C LYS A 60 22.27 4.15 0.27
N ASP A 61 22.98 3.25 0.95
CA ASP A 61 24.09 3.57 1.85
C ASP A 61 25.38 3.97 1.07
N GLU A 62 26.45 4.34 1.77
CA GLU A 62 27.75 4.70 1.16
C GLU A 62 28.36 3.57 0.33
N GLU A 63 27.94 2.31 0.54
CA GLU A 63 28.32 1.14 -0.24
C GLU A 63 27.34 0.80 -1.39
N GLY A 64 26.29 1.60 -1.59
CA GLY A 64 25.31 1.44 -2.66
C GLY A 64 24.25 0.36 -2.42
N ARG A 65 24.15 -0.17 -1.19
CA ARG A 65 23.16 -1.18 -0.80
C ARG A 65 21.87 -0.49 -0.36
N LEU A 66 20.72 -1.09 -0.70
CA LEU A 66 19.43 -0.60 -0.23
C LEU A 66 19.33 -0.82 1.28
N LYS A 67 19.23 0.27 2.03
CA LYS A 67 18.82 0.21 3.43
C LYS A 67 17.31 0.09 3.48
N THR A 68 16.80 -1.14 3.50
CA THR A 68 15.39 -1.42 3.81
C THR A 68 15.29 -1.72 5.29
N GLU A 69 14.68 -0.82 6.06
CA GLU A 69 14.22 -1.16 7.40
C GLU A 69 12.77 -1.67 7.29
N ALA A 70 12.42 -2.65 8.13
CA ALA A 70 11.04 -3.12 8.19
C ALA A 70 10.16 -1.93 8.60
N PHE A 71 9.20 -1.58 7.75
CA PHE A 71 8.19 -0.60 8.11
C PHE A 71 7.16 -1.31 8.99
N GLU A 72 7.35 -1.22 10.30
CA GLU A 72 6.35 -1.67 11.28
C GLU A 72 5.20 -0.67 11.23
N LEU A 73 4.09 -1.08 10.62
CA LEU A 73 2.81 -0.42 10.82
C LEU A 73 2.45 -0.72 12.28
N GLU A 74 2.51 0.29 13.15
CA GLU A 74 1.88 0.22 14.45
C GLU A 74 0.38 0.00 14.19
N ASP A 75 -0.07 -1.23 14.35
CA ASP A 75 -1.50 -1.57 14.38
C ASP A 75 -2.09 -0.82 15.58
N GLU A 76 -2.68 0.35 15.35
CA GLU A 76 -3.51 1.08 16.33
C GLU A 76 -4.83 0.32 16.58
N ASN A 77 -4.75 -0.92 17.04
CA ASN A 77 -5.89 -1.69 17.52
C ASN A 77 -5.51 -2.50 18.78
N GLU A 78 -4.94 -1.80 19.76
CA GLU A 78 -5.03 -2.21 21.16
C GLU A 78 -6.18 -1.44 21.81
N GLU A 79 -7.35 -2.08 21.94
CA GLU A 79 -8.32 -1.79 23.01
C GLU A 79 -9.42 -2.87 22.99
N ALA A 80 -9.24 -3.92 23.81
CA ALA A 80 -10.29 -4.48 24.69
C ALA A 80 -9.79 -5.78 25.36
N GLU A 81 -9.16 -5.59 26.52
CA GLU A 81 -9.42 -6.23 27.82
C GLU A 81 -9.88 -7.71 27.90
N GLY A 82 -9.22 -8.43 28.81
CA GLY A 82 -9.74 -9.68 29.37
C GLY A 82 -8.72 -10.43 30.20
N GLU A 83 -8.26 -9.82 31.29
CA GLU A 83 -7.57 -10.50 32.40
C GLU A 83 -8.54 -11.51 33.05
N GLU A 84 -8.14 -12.78 33.14
CA GLU A 84 -8.59 -13.68 34.21
C GLU A 84 -7.36 -14.49 34.68
N GLU A 85 -6.69 -13.97 35.71
CA GLU A 85 -5.97 -14.80 36.69
C GLU A 85 -7.03 -15.55 37.53
N GLU A 86 -6.89 -16.85 37.76
CA GLU A 86 -6.54 -17.49 39.05
C GLU A 86 -6.90 -19.00 38.86
N GLU A 87 -6.29 -20.06 39.40
CA GLU A 87 -5.50 -20.27 40.61
C GLU A 87 -4.43 -21.38 40.41
N GLU A 88 -3.38 -21.29 41.22
CA GLU A 88 -2.45 -22.38 41.53
C GLU A 88 -3.15 -23.58 42.19
N ASP A 89 -2.76 -24.81 41.80
CA ASP A 89 -2.70 -25.91 42.79
C ASP A 89 -1.66 -26.97 42.38
N ASP A 90 -0.45 -26.74 42.87
CA ASP A 90 0.44 -27.67 43.59
C ASP A 90 0.27 -29.21 43.38
N LYS A 91 1.24 -29.85 42.71
CA LYS A 91 2.18 -30.83 43.35
C LYS A 91 2.99 -31.67 42.34
N LYS A 92 4.27 -31.32 42.25
CA LYS A 92 5.47 -32.17 42.31
C LYS A 92 5.25 -33.71 42.29
N SER A 93 5.85 -34.40 41.30
CA SER A 93 6.78 -35.54 41.49
C SER A 93 6.84 -36.52 40.30
N GLY A 94 8.05 -36.76 39.79
CA GLY A 94 8.47 -37.99 39.09
C GLY A 94 8.20 -37.98 37.58
N GLY A 95 9.16 -38.04 36.67
CA GLY A 95 10.36 -38.87 36.71
C GLY A 95 10.21 -40.01 35.69
N GLY A 96 10.76 -39.81 34.49
CA GLY A 96 11.22 -40.91 33.62
C GLY A 96 10.31 -41.35 32.47
N GLY A 97 10.83 -41.19 31.24
CA GLY A 97 10.95 -42.35 30.33
C GLY A 97 9.93 -42.50 29.19
N LYS A 98 10.37 -42.11 27.98
CA LYS A 98 10.32 -42.86 26.70
C LYS A 98 8.95 -43.34 26.11
N LEU A 99 8.58 -42.67 25.00
CA LEU A 99 7.95 -43.09 23.70
C LEU A 99 7.68 -44.59 23.42
N PRO A 100 6.96 -44.98 22.33
CA PRO A 100 5.86 -44.35 21.56
C PRO A 100 4.67 -45.31 21.26
N PHE A 101 3.58 -44.79 20.70
CA PHE A 101 2.81 -45.44 19.62
C PHE A 101 2.34 -44.37 18.64
#